data_AF-A0A7S4G1R0-F1
#
_entry.id   AF-A0A7S4G1R0-F1
#
_cell.length_a   1.000
_cell.length_b   1.000
_cell.length_c   1.000
_cell.angle_alpha   90.00
_cell.angle_beta   90.00
_cell.angle_gamma   90.00
#
_symmetry.space_group_name_H-M   'P 1'
#
loop_
_entity.id
_entity.type
_entity.pdbx_description
1 polymer ?
#
loop_
_entity_poly.entity_id
_entity_poly.type
_entity_poly.pdbx_seq_one_letter_code
_entity_poly.pdbx_strand_id
1 'polypeptide(L)'
;MGLAFHTPGAQAPSAQYVSPAVHRPPLQWRPSPLVPGPAARPQRVWARVATAEGVVGAENEVLVENVRQLTEPVRAFLKCPTPQAWLEEARRPQHLNALLVDHANCELKAAQTAIFLLRKYAVDKQSSSRLLEWTRPYEEFVYKTQKPGTAFPNRKEALVADLVPVPGRPHAQDIINKMVPLIKEELYHFEQVWDLMSARDIPFLKNVSASRYARGLMANVRTYEPAALVDKLILGAYIEARSCERFAQLAGLLEPDLGRFYYRLLKSEARHFMDYLALAQAIAGEDISDRVEAIGLAEAELIQSPDTELRFHSGVPPPSH
;
A
#
# COMPACT_ATOMS: atom_id res chain seq x y z
N MET A 1 60.02 57.79 -28.45
CA MET A 1 60.85 56.65 -28.94
C MET A 1 60.60 55.52 -27.95
N GLY A 2 59.75 54.54 -28.19
CA GLY A 2 59.57 53.76 -29.40
C GLY A 2 60.07 52.35 -29.07
N LEU A 3 59.16 51.38 -28.99
CA LEU A 3 59.30 50.01 -29.50
C LEU A 3 58.10 49.18 -29.02
N ALA A 4 57.13 49.06 -29.92
CA ALA A 4 56.10 48.05 -29.90
C ALA A 4 56.69 46.74 -30.44
N PHE A 5 56.36 45.62 -29.81
CA PHE A 5 56.51 44.29 -30.40
C PHE A 5 55.11 43.67 -30.57
N HIS A 6 54.78 43.40 -31.83
CA HIS A 6 53.67 42.56 -32.28
C HIS A 6 54.20 41.14 -32.48
N THR A 7 53.45 40.15 -32.03
CA THR A 7 53.46 38.78 -32.59
C THR A 7 52.06 38.15 -32.44
N PRO A 8 51.70 37.17 -33.31
CA PRO A 8 50.35 37.06 -33.85
C PRO A 8 49.56 35.81 -33.39
N GLY A 9 48.23 35.91 -33.55
CA GLY A 9 47.33 34.87 -34.09
C GLY A 9 47.40 33.44 -33.54
N ALA A 10 46.40 33.05 -32.76
CA ALA A 10 45.90 31.68 -32.74
C ALA A 10 44.37 31.69 -32.63
N GLN A 11 43.72 31.29 -33.72
CA GLN A 11 42.29 31.01 -33.81
C GLN A 11 41.95 29.79 -32.95
N ALA A 12 40.95 29.91 -32.07
CA ALA A 12 40.31 28.76 -31.45
C ALA A 12 39.13 28.32 -32.34
N PRO A 13 39.02 27.04 -32.71
CA PRO A 13 37.92 26.57 -33.54
C PRO A 13 36.62 26.47 -32.74
N SER A 14 35.56 27.00 -33.33
CA SER A 14 34.16 26.71 -33.00
C SER A 14 33.90 25.20 -33.15
N ALA A 15 33.60 24.51 -32.05
CA ALA A 15 33.05 23.16 -32.09
C ALA A 15 31.56 23.21 -31.68
N GLN A 16 30.74 22.76 -32.61
CA GLN A 16 29.30 22.82 -32.62
C GLN A 16 28.67 21.94 -31.53
N TYR A 17 27.61 22.49 -30.96
CA TYR A 17 26.52 21.81 -30.26
C TYR A 17 25.78 20.87 -31.23
N VAL A 18 25.30 19.71 -30.73
CA VAL A 18 24.17 18.82 -31.16
C VAL A 18 24.56 17.36 -30.81
N SER A 19 24.11 16.76 -29.68
CA SER A 19 22.80 16.10 -29.40
C SER A 19 22.92 14.55 -29.45
N PRO A 20 22.00 13.72 -28.92
CA PRO A 20 21.26 13.77 -27.66
C PRO A 20 21.54 12.54 -26.76
N ALA A 21 21.27 12.68 -25.46
CA ALA A 21 21.12 11.55 -24.56
C ALA A 21 19.95 10.67 -25.03
N VAL A 22 20.24 9.40 -25.29
CA VAL A 22 19.23 8.38 -25.60
C VAL A 22 18.39 8.16 -24.34
N HIS A 23 17.16 8.66 -24.35
CA HIS A 23 16.11 8.26 -23.42
C HIS A 23 15.91 6.74 -23.55
N ARG A 24 16.43 5.96 -22.60
CA ARG A 24 15.95 4.59 -22.40
C ARG A 24 14.58 4.68 -21.72
N PRO A 25 13.55 4.00 -22.23
CA PRO A 25 12.27 3.91 -21.54
C PRO A 25 12.46 3.17 -20.19
N PRO A 26 11.63 3.46 -19.18
CA PRO A 26 11.68 2.72 -17.92
C PRO A 26 11.44 1.23 -18.17
N LEU A 27 12.33 0.40 -17.64
CA LEU A 27 12.16 -1.06 -17.64
C LEU A 27 10.86 -1.40 -16.90
N GLN A 28 9.85 -1.83 -17.65
CA GLN A 28 8.66 -2.44 -17.07
C GLN A 28 9.11 -3.70 -16.33
N TRP A 29 8.84 -3.75 -15.02
CA TRP A 29 9.01 -4.96 -14.24
C TRP A 29 8.24 -6.10 -14.91
N ARG A 30 8.97 -7.14 -15.32
CA ARG A 30 8.39 -8.39 -15.84
C ARG A 30 8.63 -9.43 -14.76
N PRO A 31 7.59 -10.14 -14.28
CA PRO A 31 7.80 -11.25 -13.36
C PRO A 31 8.76 -12.26 -14.01
N SER A 32 9.72 -12.76 -13.25
CA SER A 32 10.61 -13.84 -13.68
C SER A 32 9.75 -15.07 -14.02
N PRO A 33 10.00 -15.79 -15.12
CA PRO A 33 9.24 -16.99 -15.46
C PRO A 33 9.40 -18.02 -14.34
N LEU A 34 8.32 -18.25 -13.59
CA LEU A 34 8.25 -19.30 -12.58
C LEU A 34 8.62 -20.64 -13.22
N VAL A 35 9.60 -21.33 -12.64
CA VAL A 35 9.81 -22.75 -12.89
C VAL A 35 8.50 -23.45 -12.49
N PRO A 36 7.84 -24.21 -13.39
CA PRO A 36 6.55 -24.82 -13.08
C PRO A 36 6.72 -25.86 -11.97
N GLY A 37 6.29 -25.50 -10.76
CA GLY A 37 5.97 -26.45 -9.70
C GLY A 37 4.80 -27.35 -10.15
N PRO A 38 4.65 -28.54 -9.56
CA PRO A 38 3.68 -29.53 -10.02
C PRO A 38 2.28 -28.93 -10.02
N ALA A 39 1.59 -29.04 -11.15
CA ALA A 39 0.28 -28.46 -11.42
C ALA A 39 -0.71 -28.77 -10.29
N ALA A 40 -0.92 -27.81 -9.39
CA ALA A 40 -2.01 -27.85 -8.43
C ALA A 40 -3.32 -27.63 -9.20
N ARG A 41 -4.17 -28.65 -9.22
CA ARG A 41 -5.51 -28.59 -9.82
C ARG A 41 -6.26 -27.36 -9.27
N PRO A 42 -7.07 -26.65 -10.09
CA PRO A 42 -7.88 -25.55 -9.60
C PRO A 42 -8.80 -26.06 -8.48
N GLN A 43 -8.58 -25.56 -7.25
CA GLN A 43 -9.41 -25.86 -6.09
C GLN A 43 -10.84 -25.36 -6.37
N ARG A 44 -11.82 -26.24 -6.13
CA ARG A 44 -13.26 -26.13 -6.46
C ARG A 44 -14.03 -25.04 -5.70
N VAL A 45 -13.35 -24.03 -5.15
CA VAL A 45 -13.96 -23.00 -4.28
C VAL A 45 -14.60 -21.87 -5.10
N TRP A 46 -14.19 -21.66 -6.35
CA TRP A 46 -14.59 -20.50 -7.16
C TRP A 46 -15.90 -20.65 -7.95
N ALA A 47 -16.65 -21.74 -7.78
CA ALA A 47 -17.88 -22.01 -8.54
C ALA A 47 -19.18 -21.52 -7.85
N ARG A 48 -19.11 -20.86 -6.68
CA ARG A 48 -20.31 -20.50 -5.88
C ARG A 48 -20.66 -19.01 -5.84
N VAL A 49 -20.31 -18.25 -6.88
CA VAL A 49 -20.83 -16.88 -7.08
C VAL A 49 -22.12 -16.86 -7.93
N ALA A 50 -22.51 -17.98 -8.52
CA ALA A 50 -23.72 -18.08 -9.34
C ALA A 50 -24.66 -19.14 -8.78
N THR A 51 -25.72 -18.71 -8.08
CA THR A 51 -27.08 -19.29 -8.15
C THR A 51 -28.00 -18.60 -7.13
N ALA A 52 -28.57 -17.47 -7.55
CA ALA A 52 -29.90 -17.04 -7.14
C ALA A 52 -30.55 -16.42 -8.40
N GLU A 53 -31.77 -16.85 -8.68
CA GLU A 53 -32.38 -16.85 -10.01
C GLU A 53 -32.64 -15.46 -10.61
N GLY A 54 -32.35 -15.34 -11.91
CA GLY A 54 -33.06 -14.48 -12.87
C GLY A 54 -33.02 -12.97 -12.63
N VAL A 55 -31.93 -12.32 -13.06
CA VAL A 55 -31.76 -10.90 -13.54
C VAL A 55 -30.29 -10.43 -13.39
N VAL A 56 -29.41 -11.22 -12.75
CA VAL A 56 -28.05 -10.81 -12.33
C VAL A 56 -26.92 -11.29 -13.27
N GLY A 57 -27.05 -11.07 -14.59
CA GLY A 57 -26.13 -11.64 -15.60
C GLY A 57 -24.89 -10.80 -15.89
N ALA A 58 -25.05 -9.66 -16.59
CA ALA A 58 -23.93 -8.94 -17.18
C ALA A 58 -23.12 -8.09 -16.17
N GLU A 59 -23.77 -7.43 -15.21
CA GLU A 59 -23.08 -6.60 -14.22
C GLU A 59 -22.18 -7.44 -13.29
N ASN A 60 -22.61 -8.67 -13.00
CA ASN A 60 -21.86 -9.59 -12.17
C ASN A 60 -20.65 -10.17 -12.92
N GLU A 61 -20.79 -10.48 -14.22
CA GLU A 61 -19.67 -10.89 -15.08
C GLU A 61 -18.61 -9.79 -15.22
N VAL A 62 -19.02 -8.54 -15.42
CA VAL A 62 -18.11 -7.38 -15.48
C VAL A 62 -17.39 -7.16 -14.15
N LEU A 63 -18.11 -7.26 -13.03
CA LEU A 63 -17.50 -7.17 -11.71
C LEU A 63 -16.46 -8.28 -11.49
N VAL A 64 -16.81 -9.53 -11.81
CA VAL A 64 -15.91 -10.69 -11.66
C VAL A 64 -14.65 -10.52 -12.49
N GLU A 65 -14.76 -10.10 -13.75
CA GLU A 65 -13.61 -9.88 -14.61
C GLU A 65 -12.74 -8.71 -14.11
N ASN A 66 -13.35 -7.61 -13.65
CA ASN A 66 -12.61 -6.49 -13.07
C ASN A 66 -11.84 -6.89 -11.81
N VAL A 67 -12.49 -7.64 -10.90
CA VAL A 67 -11.84 -8.17 -9.68
C VAL A 67 -10.69 -9.08 -10.05
N ARG A 68 -10.88 -9.96 -11.03
CA ARG A 68 -9.81 -10.85 -11.52
C ARG A 68 -8.63 -10.05 -12.07
N GLN A 69 -8.87 -9.05 -12.93
CA GLN A 69 -7.81 -8.23 -13.52
C GLN A 69 -7.01 -7.46 -12.47
N LEU A 70 -7.68 -6.92 -11.43
CA LEU A 70 -7.01 -6.22 -10.34
C LEU A 70 -6.21 -7.16 -9.43
N THR A 71 -6.70 -8.39 -9.23
CA THR A 71 -6.09 -9.34 -8.28
C THR A 71 -5.07 -10.28 -8.91
N GLU A 72 -5.02 -10.44 -10.22
CA GLU A 72 -4.07 -11.32 -10.89
C GLU A 72 -2.59 -10.92 -10.64
N PRO A 73 -2.18 -9.64 -10.79
CA PRO A 73 -0.82 -9.23 -10.44
C PRO A 73 -0.51 -9.40 -8.95
N VAL A 74 -1.50 -9.13 -8.10
CA VAL A 74 -1.40 -9.28 -6.64
C VAL A 74 -1.16 -10.75 -6.27
N ARG A 75 -1.92 -11.68 -6.85
CA ARG A 75 -1.77 -13.12 -6.64
C ARG A 75 -0.45 -13.66 -7.16
N ALA A 76 0.07 -13.11 -8.25
CA ALA A 76 1.38 -13.46 -8.77
C ALA A 76 2.53 -12.95 -7.87
N PHE A 77 2.32 -11.84 -7.15
CA PHE A 77 3.28 -11.24 -6.24
C PHE A 77 3.35 -11.95 -4.88
N LEU A 78 2.18 -12.24 -4.28
CA LEU A 78 2.08 -12.90 -2.98
C LEU A 78 2.54 -14.37 -3.05
N LYS A 79 3.19 -14.86 -2.00
CA LYS A 79 3.73 -16.23 -1.95
C LYS A 79 2.74 -17.28 -1.43
N CYS A 80 1.55 -16.84 -1.00
CA CYS A 80 0.46 -17.72 -0.62
C CYS A 80 -0.91 -17.04 -0.68
N PRO A 81 -1.99 -17.81 -0.89
CA PRO A 81 -3.35 -17.28 -0.73
C PRO A 81 -3.68 -17.08 0.75
N THR A 82 -4.67 -16.25 1.03
CA THR A 82 -5.26 -16.18 2.38
C THR A 82 -5.82 -17.55 2.78
N PRO A 83 -5.50 -18.08 3.97
CA PRO A 83 -5.99 -19.37 4.42
C PRO A 83 -7.52 -19.42 4.53
N GLN A 84 -8.11 -20.54 4.14
CA GLN A 84 -9.56 -20.74 4.22
C GLN A 84 -10.09 -20.58 5.66
N ALA A 85 -9.35 -21.08 6.66
CA ALA A 85 -9.70 -20.92 8.06
C ALA A 85 -9.78 -19.45 8.50
N TRP A 86 -8.93 -18.57 7.93
CA TRP A 86 -9.02 -17.13 8.18
C TRP A 86 -10.32 -16.56 7.61
N LEU A 87 -10.70 -16.92 6.38
CA LEU A 87 -11.95 -16.47 5.73
C LEU A 87 -13.19 -16.97 6.48
N GLU A 88 -13.15 -18.20 6.96
CA GLU A 88 -14.23 -18.83 7.71
C GLU A 88 -14.52 -18.11 9.03
N GLU A 89 -13.48 -17.64 9.72
CA GLU A 89 -13.64 -16.82 10.91
C GLU A 89 -13.98 -15.36 10.56
N ALA A 90 -13.31 -14.76 9.58
CA ALA A 90 -13.50 -13.35 9.21
C ALA A 90 -14.93 -13.04 8.71
N ARG A 91 -15.59 -13.98 8.02
CA ARG A 91 -16.96 -13.79 7.53
C ARG A 91 -18.04 -13.90 8.62
N ARG A 92 -17.69 -14.36 9.84
CA ARG A 92 -18.69 -14.58 10.89
C ARG A 92 -19.20 -13.24 11.42
N PRO A 93 -20.53 -13.05 11.57
CA PRO A 93 -21.09 -11.79 12.05
C PRO A 93 -20.52 -11.32 13.39
N GLN A 94 -20.21 -12.24 14.32
CA GLN A 94 -19.64 -11.88 15.62
C GLN A 94 -18.24 -11.23 15.54
N HIS A 95 -17.50 -11.43 14.44
CA HIS A 95 -16.17 -10.87 14.26
C HIS A 95 -16.15 -9.56 13.47
N LEU A 96 -17.27 -9.24 12.79
CA LEU A 96 -17.32 -8.11 11.88
C LEU A 96 -16.97 -6.78 12.56
N ASN A 97 -17.41 -6.57 13.81
CA ASN A 97 -17.07 -5.36 14.57
C ASN A 97 -15.54 -5.23 14.75
N ALA A 98 -14.90 -6.26 15.31
CA ALA A 98 -13.45 -6.24 15.54
C ALA A 98 -12.66 -6.11 14.22
N LEU A 99 -13.15 -6.74 13.15
CA LEU A 99 -12.53 -6.67 11.83
C LEU A 99 -12.62 -5.27 11.21
N LEU A 100 -13.78 -4.61 11.30
CA LEU A 100 -13.96 -3.23 10.81
C LEU A 100 -13.16 -2.21 11.62
N VAL A 101 -13.10 -2.37 12.94
CA VAL A 101 -12.25 -1.53 13.79
C VAL A 101 -10.77 -1.73 13.43
N ASP A 102 -10.32 -2.97 13.27
CA ASP A 102 -8.93 -3.23 12.87
C ASP A 102 -8.64 -2.73 11.44
N HIS A 103 -9.59 -2.86 10.52
CA HIS A 103 -9.51 -2.31 9.17
C HIS A 103 -9.32 -0.79 9.23
N ALA A 104 -10.19 -0.05 9.92
CA ALA A 104 -10.01 1.39 10.11
C ALA A 104 -8.63 1.71 10.72
N ASN A 105 -8.20 0.96 11.74
CA ASN A 105 -6.86 1.14 12.30
C ASN A 105 -5.75 0.88 11.27
N CYS A 106 -5.91 -0.07 10.35
CA CYS A 106 -4.98 -0.35 9.26
C CYS A 106 -4.86 0.84 8.30
N GLU A 107 -5.98 1.43 7.89
CA GLU A 107 -5.99 2.64 7.05
C GLU A 107 -5.22 3.80 7.69
N LEU A 108 -5.48 4.05 8.98
CA LEU A 108 -4.75 5.08 9.73
C LEU A 108 -3.25 4.76 9.84
N LYS A 109 -2.89 3.50 10.13
CA LYS A 109 -1.49 3.05 10.22
C LYS A 109 -0.77 3.17 8.88
N ALA A 110 -1.44 2.94 7.76
CA ALA A 110 -0.88 3.10 6.41
C ALA A 110 -0.54 4.58 6.15
N ALA A 111 -1.48 5.50 6.40
CA ALA A 111 -1.24 6.93 6.33
C ALA A 111 -0.07 7.38 7.24
N GLN A 112 -0.05 6.93 8.49
CA GLN A 112 1.01 7.26 9.45
C GLN A 112 2.39 6.75 9.01
N THR A 113 2.44 5.56 8.41
CA THR A 113 3.67 4.97 7.89
C THR A 113 4.20 5.79 6.71
N ALA A 114 3.34 6.18 5.78
CA ALA A 114 3.71 7.04 4.67
C ALA A 114 4.17 8.44 5.13
N ILE A 115 3.54 9.00 6.17
CA ILE A 115 3.99 10.25 6.81
C ILE A 115 5.37 10.09 7.44
N PHE A 116 5.61 8.97 8.13
CA PHE A 116 6.94 8.67 8.66
C PHE A 116 7.99 8.63 7.54
N LEU A 117 7.68 8.00 6.40
CA LEU A 117 8.57 7.96 5.24
C LEU A 117 8.85 9.37 4.69
N LEU A 118 7.83 10.20 4.52
CA LEU A 118 7.99 11.59 4.10
C LEU A 118 8.92 12.36 5.04
N ARG A 119 8.61 12.33 6.34
CA ARG A 119 9.36 13.06 7.37
C ARG A 119 10.81 12.62 7.46
N LYS A 120 11.07 11.32 7.32
CA LYS A 120 12.42 10.77 7.45
C LYS A 120 13.24 10.98 6.20
N TYR A 121 12.65 10.84 5.02
CA TYR A 121 13.40 10.70 3.76
C TYR A 121 13.22 11.86 2.79
N ALA A 122 12.09 12.56 2.81
CA ALA A 122 11.73 13.46 1.71
C ALA A 122 11.65 14.95 2.09
N VAL A 123 11.04 15.30 3.23
CA VAL A 123 10.65 16.69 3.52
C VAL A 123 11.45 17.34 4.65
N ASP A 124 11.50 18.67 4.64
CA ASP A 124 12.14 19.45 5.69
C ASP A 124 11.39 19.43 7.04
N LYS A 125 11.97 20.07 8.07
CA LYS A 125 11.39 20.08 9.42
C LYS A 125 10.03 20.77 9.48
N GLN A 126 9.86 21.88 8.76
CA GLN A 126 8.61 22.65 8.77
C GLN A 126 7.47 21.87 8.10
N SER A 127 7.76 21.22 6.98
CA SER A 127 6.83 20.31 6.29
C SER A 127 6.52 19.09 7.14
N SER A 128 7.51 18.53 7.83
CA SER A 128 7.31 17.44 8.80
C SER A 128 6.33 17.82 9.91
N SER A 129 6.45 19.00 10.52
CA SER A 129 5.54 19.44 11.58
C SER A 129 4.10 19.58 11.10
N ARG A 130 3.92 20.13 9.89
CA ARG A 130 2.58 20.30 9.29
C ARG A 130 1.91 18.98 8.96
N LEU A 131 2.67 17.99 8.48
CA LEU A 131 2.14 16.64 8.28
C LEU A 131 1.57 16.05 9.58
N LEU A 132 2.29 16.21 10.70
CA LEU A 132 1.82 15.75 12.01
C LEU A 132 0.60 16.51 12.53
N GLU A 133 0.58 17.83 12.33
CA GLU A 133 -0.57 18.66 12.70
C GLU A 133 -1.84 18.25 11.93
N TRP A 134 -1.69 17.94 10.64
CA TRP A 134 -2.79 17.55 9.79
C TRP A 134 -3.38 16.17 10.13
N THR A 135 -2.56 15.20 10.58
CA THR A 135 -3.07 13.87 10.98
C THR A 135 -3.55 13.77 12.42
N ARG A 136 -3.18 14.73 13.27
CA ARG A 136 -3.57 14.75 14.68
C ARG A 136 -5.07 14.48 14.92
N PRO A 137 -6.03 15.06 14.17
CA PRO A 137 -7.46 14.81 14.41
C PRO A 137 -7.86 13.33 14.31
N TYR A 138 -7.23 12.58 13.39
CA TYR A 138 -7.49 11.15 13.21
C TYR A 138 -6.91 10.32 14.36
N GLU A 139 -5.71 10.67 14.83
CA GLU A 139 -5.09 10.03 16.00
C GLU A 139 -5.93 10.26 17.25
N GLU A 140 -6.33 11.51 17.49
CA GLU A 140 -7.15 11.87 18.63
C GLU A 140 -8.51 11.16 18.61
N PHE A 141 -9.08 10.96 17.42
CA PHE A 141 -10.30 10.20 17.27
C PHE A 141 -10.15 8.74 17.76
N VAL A 142 -9.16 8.02 17.25
CA VAL A 142 -8.91 6.61 17.61
C VAL A 142 -8.58 6.47 19.10
N TYR A 143 -7.79 7.38 19.67
CA TYR A 143 -7.35 7.26 21.07
C TYR A 143 -8.34 7.84 22.10
N LYS A 144 -9.10 8.89 21.75
CA LYS A 144 -9.96 9.60 22.72
C LYS A 144 -11.46 9.26 22.58
N THR A 145 -11.91 8.61 21.50
CA THR A 145 -13.34 8.30 21.17
C THR A 145 -14.30 9.44 21.48
N GLN A 146 -13.92 10.66 21.16
CA GLN A 146 -14.87 11.73 21.04
C GLN A 146 -15.20 11.83 19.56
N LYS A 147 -16.48 12.06 19.21
CA LYS A 147 -16.78 12.67 17.91
C LYS A 147 -15.82 13.85 17.81
N PRO A 148 -14.99 13.97 16.75
CA PRO A 148 -14.18 15.15 16.59
C PRO A 148 -15.13 16.35 16.73
N GLY A 149 -14.91 17.20 17.73
CA GLY A 149 -15.76 18.39 17.94
C GLY A 149 -15.73 19.31 16.71
N THR A 150 -14.73 19.11 15.87
CA THR A 150 -14.51 19.66 14.53
C THR A 150 -14.60 18.52 13.52
N ALA A 151 -15.38 18.66 12.44
CA ALA A 151 -15.36 17.72 11.31
C ALA A 151 -13.90 17.38 10.89
N PHE A 152 -13.66 16.16 10.37
CA PHE A 152 -12.34 15.80 9.82
C PHE A 152 -11.87 16.90 8.87
N PRO A 153 -10.56 17.24 8.89
CA PRO A 153 -10.04 18.40 8.18
C PRO A 153 -10.47 18.39 6.71
N ASN A 154 -10.88 19.56 6.18
CA ASN A 154 -11.45 19.68 4.85
C ASN A 154 -10.49 19.12 3.77
N ARG A 155 -10.97 18.12 3.03
CA ARG A 155 -10.26 17.39 1.95
C ARG A 155 -9.56 18.28 0.91
N LYS A 156 -10.01 19.54 0.74
CA LYS A 156 -9.52 20.50 -0.26
C LYS A 156 -8.41 21.44 0.25
N GLU A 157 -8.15 21.52 1.55
CA GLU A 157 -7.12 22.42 2.11
C GLU A 157 -5.76 21.71 2.24
N ALA A 158 -5.05 21.69 1.11
CA ALA A 158 -3.60 21.83 0.95
C ALA A 158 -2.61 21.06 1.86
N LEU A 159 -2.68 19.73 1.96
CA LEU A 159 -1.50 18.94 2.37
C LEU A 159 -0.32 19.06 1.37
N VAL A 160 -0.64 19.34 0.10
CA VAL A 160 0.28 19.22 -1.06
C VAL A 160 1.01 20.53 -1.37
N ALA A 161 0.42 21.69 -1.07
CA ALA A 161 0.88 22.96 -1.65
C ALA A 161 2.28 23.38 -1.18
N ASP A 162 2.76 22.83 -0.06
CA ASP A 162 3.91 23.40 0.62
C ASP A 162 4.96 22.38 1.09
N LEU A 163 4.88 21.09 0.74
CA LEU A 163 5.93 20.17 1.20
C LEU A 163 7.24 20.50 0.49
N VAL A 164 8.21 21.00 1.25
CA VAL A 164 9.52 21.38 0.75
C VAL A 164 10.42 20.14 0.77
N PRO A 165 10.88 19.64 -0.40
CA PRO A 165 11.83 18.55 -0.43
C PRO A 165 13.16 19.00 0.17
N VAL A 166 13.82 18.11 0.92
CA VAL A 166 15.16 18.39 1.46
C VAL A 166 16.16 18.48 0.29
N PRO A 167 16.88 19.61 0.12
CA PRO A 167 17.86 19.76 -0.94
C PRO A 167 18.96 18.69 -0.87
N GLY A 168 19.38 18.17 -2.03
CA GLY A 168 20.47 17.20 -2.13
C GLY A 168 20.11 15.76 -1.71
N ARG A 169 18.85 15.47 -1.37
CA ARG A 169 18.38 14.09 -1.17
C ARG A 169 17.86 13.48 -2.47
N PRO A 170 18.48 12.39 -2.97
CA PRO A 170 17.94 11.65 -4.11
C PRO A 170 16.52 11.17 -3.82
N HIS A 171 15.66 11.18 -4.84
CA HIS A 171 14.27 10.67 -4.79
C HIS A 171 13.32 11.38 -3.81
N ALA A 172 13.71 12.47 -3.16
CA ALA A 172 12.83 13.20 -2.23
C ALA A 172 11.50 13.59 -2.90
N GLN A 173 11.56 14.13 -4.12
CA GLN A 173 10.35 14.50 -4.86
C GLN A 173 9.52 13.28 -5.29
N ASP A 174 10.17 12.16 -5.66
CA ASP A 174 9.48 10.93 -6.04
C ASP A 174 8.69 10.36 -4.85
N ILE A 175 9.30 10.35 -3.65
CA ILE A 175 8.64 9.93 -2.41
C ILE A 175 7.46 10.86 -2.11
N ILE A 176 7.60 12.18 -2.26
CA ILE A 176 6.49 13.14 -2.09
C ILE A 176 5.34 12.83 -3.06
N ASN A 177 5.66 12.65 -4.34
CA ASN A 177 4.69 12.41 -5.40
C ASN A 177 3.90 11.11 -5.21
N LYS A 178 4.47 10.10 -4.52
CA LYS A 178 3.82 8.82 -4.23
C LYS A 178 3.11 8.78 -2.88
N MET A 179 3.77 9.25 -1.82
CA MET A 179 3.23 9.12 -0.47
C MET A 179 2.09 10.09 -0.20
N VAL A 180 2.11 11.31 -0.75
CA VAL A 180 1.06 12.29 -0.46
C VAL A 180 -0.32 11.88 -1.00
N PRO A 181 -0.46 11.41 -2.26
CA PRO A 181 -1.74 10.86 -2.71
C PRO A 181 -2.18 9.64 -1.90
N LEU A 182 -1.26 8.72 -1.59
CA LEU A 182 -1.55 7.54 -0.77
C LEU A 182 -2.13 7.95 0.58
N ILE A 183 -1.45 8.82 1.34
CA ILE A 183 -1.90 9.31 2.65
C ILE A 183 -3.33 9.85 2.59
N LYS A 184 -3.66 10.65 1.56
CA LYS A 184 -5.01 11.20 1.40
C LYS A 184 -6.05 10.13 1.12
N GLU A 185 -5.69 9.12 0.34
CA GLU A 185 -6.58 8.00 0.02
C GLU A 185 -6.81 7.12 1.24
N GLU A 186 -5.78 6.77 2.03
CA GLU A 186 -5.98 5.94 3.23
C GLU A 186 -6.79 6.66 4.31
N LEU A 187 -6.57 7.96 4.52
CA LEU A 187 -7.44 8.70 5.43
C LEU A 187 -8.87 8.81 4.92
N TYR A 188 -9.06 8.79 3.59
CA TYR A 188 -10.39 8.72 3.02
C TYR A 188 -11.02 7.33 3.19
N HIS A 189 -10.26 6.25 3.03
CA HIS A 189 -10.72 4.90 3.36
C HIS A 189 -11.08 4.78 4.84
N PHE A 190 -10.26 5.33 5.74
CA PHE A 190 -10.54 5.41 7.17
C PHE A 190 -11.92 6.05 7.44
N GLU A 191 -12.18 7.23 6.86
CA GLU A 191 -13.48 7.90 6.98
C GLU A 191 -14.63 7.02 6.44
N GLN A 192 -14.42 6.34 5.30
CA GLN A 192 -15.44 5.45 4.73
C GLN A 192 -15.75 4.25 5.63
N VAL A 193 -14.74 3.63 6.25
CA VAL A 193 -14.95 2.54 7.22
C VAL A 193 -15.70 3.07 8.44
N TRP A 194 -15.35 4.26 8.91
CA TRP A 194 -16.04 4.91 10.02
C TRP A 194 -17.52 5.20 9.71
N ASP A 195 -17.83 5.75 8.54
CA ASP A 195 -19.20 6.00 8.10
C ASP A 195 -19.99 4.69 7.98
N LEU A 196 -19.35 3.64 7.46
CA LEU A 196 -19.92 2.30 7.33
C LEU A 196 -20.28 1.68 8.68
N MET A 197 -19.39 1.82 9.67
CA MET A 197 -19.60 1.38 11.05
C MET A 197 -20.72 2.18 11.72
N SER A 198 -20.71 3.51 11.55
CA SER A 198 -21.71 4.42 12.10
C SER A 198 -23.11 4.12 11.56
N ALA A 199 -23.23 3.84 10.27
CA ALA A 199 -24.49 3.46 9.63
C ALA A 199 -25.04 2.08 10.09
N ARG A 200 -24.21 1.28 10.75
CA ARG A 200 -24.56 -0.06 11.28
C ARG A 200 -24.64 -0.09 12.81
N ASP A 201 -24.57 1.07 13.46
CA ASP A 201 -24.51 1.19 14.93
C ASP A 201 -23.38 0.35 15.56
N ILE A 202 -22.26 0.18 14.83
CA ILE A 202 -21.09 -0.56 15.30
C ILE A 202 -20.20 0.39 16.12
N PRO A 203 -20.00 0.14 17.43
CA PRO A 203 -19.16 1.00 18.25
C PRO A 203 -17.68 0.83 17.93
N PHE A 204 -16.93 1.94 17.92
CA PHE A 204 -15.47 1.88 17.80
C PHE A 204 -14.83 1.31 19.07
N LEU A 205 -14.23 0.13 18.98
CA LEU A 205 -13.59 -0.55 20.10
C LEU A 205 -12.17 0.00 20.35
N LYS A 206 -11.93 0.61 21.52
CA LYS A 206 -10.62 1.21 21.85
C LYS A 206 -9.44 0.24 21.91
N ASN A 207 -9.70 -1.03 22.21
CA ASN A 207 -8.65 -1.97 22.62
C ASN A 207 -8.42 -3.10 21.61
N VAL A 208 -8.68 -2.85 20.32
CA VAL A 208 -8.28 -3.80 19.27
C VAL A 208 -6.77 -3.65 19.07
N SER A 209 -6.00 -4.56 19.66
CA SER A 209 -4.54 -4.59 19.50
C SER A 209 -4.14 -4.76 18.04
N ALA A 210 -3.01 -4.20 17.64
CA ALA A 210 -2.45 -4.48 16.32
C ALA A 210 -1.98 -5.94 16.23
N SER A 211 -2.21 -6.58 15.09
CA SER A 211 -1.68 -7.91 14.80
C SER A 211 -0.15 -7.94 14.84
N ARG A 212 0.42 -9.14 14.93
CA ARG A 212 1.88 -9.33 14.83
C ARG A 212 2.46 -9.09 13.44
N TYR A 213 1.62 -8.99 12.40
CA TYR A 213 2.02 -9.01 10.99
C TYR A 213 3.06 -7.94 10.63
N ALA A 214 2.69 -6.66 10.73
CA ALA A 214 3.58 -5.56 10.37
C ALA A 214 4.87 -5.57 11.23
N ARG A 215 4.74 -5.89 12.53
CA ARG A 215 5.90 -6.02 13.43
C ARG A 215 6.83 -7.17 13.00
N GLY A 216 6.28 -8.31 12.63
CA GLY A 216 7.02 -9.48 12.17
C GLY A 216 7.76 -9.19 10.87
N LEU A 217 7.11 -8.50 9.92
CA LEU A 217 7.77 -8.04 8.70
C LEU A 217 8.91 -7.06 9.00
N MET A 218 8.71 -6.11 9.91
CA MET A 218 9.73 -5.12 10.28
C MET A 218 11.01 -5.74 10.83
N ALA A 219 10.96 -6.94 11.42
CA ALA A 219 12.15 -7.67 11.86
C ALA A 219 13.08 -8.07 10.70
N ASN A 220 12.59 -8.07 9.46
CA ASN A 220 13.40 -8.37 8.27
C ASN A 220 14.14 -7.14 7.74
N VAL A 221 13.83 -5.92 8.18
CA VAL A 221 14.37 -4.68 7.59
C VAL A 221 15.86 -4.52 7.91
N ARG A 222 16.68 -4.27 6.87
CA ARG A 222 18.11 -3.95 7.02
C ARG A 222 18.31 -2.66 7.80
N THR A 223 19.44 -2.54 8.50
CA THR A 223 19.72 -1.42 9.41
C THR A 223 20.46 -0.25 8.78
N TYR A 224 20.99 -0.41 7.56
CA TYR A 224 21.78 0.61 6.85
C TYR A 224 21.01 1.20 5.66
N GLU A 225 21.25 2.48 5.36
CA GLU A 225 20.62 3.17 4.23
C GLU A 225 21.46 3.01 2.95
N PRO A 226 20.85 2.99 1.74
CA PRO A 226 19.41 3.14 1.46
C PRO A 226 18.61 1.82 1.55
N ALA A 227 19.29 0.69 1.82
CA ALA A 227 18.70 -0.64 1.93
C ALA A 227 17.50 -0.70 2.90
N ALA A 228 17.60 -0.01 4.03
CA ALA A 228 16.53 0.09 5.02
C ALA A 228 15.27 0.78 4.49
N LEU A 229 15.40 1.78 3.61
CA LEU A 229 14.27 2.44 2.95
C LEU A 229 13.65 1.51 1.90
N VAL A 230 14.48 0.90 1.04
CA VAL A 230 14.03 -0.07 0.02
C VAL A 230 13.22 -1.18 0.67
N ASP A 231 13.69 -1.74 1.79
CA ASP A 231 12.97 -2.80 2.50
C ASP A 231 11.61 -2.34 3.05
N LYS A 232 11.53 -1.14 3.62
CA LYS A 232 10.26 -0.58 4.12
C LYS A 232 9.24 -0.40 2.99
N LEU A 233 9.71 -0.01 1.80
CA LEU A 233 8.85 0.13 0.63
C LEU A 233 8.37 -1.23 0.11
N ILE A 234 9.24 -2.25 0.08
CA ILE A 234 8.84 -3.62 -0.26
C ILE A 234 7.83 -4.15 0.77
N LEU A 235 8.03 -3.87 2.06
CA LEU A 235 7.06 -4.20 3.11
C LEU A 235 5.71 -3.54 2.87
N GLY A 236 5.68 -2.25 2.52
CA GLY A 236 4.48 -1.54 2.11
C GLY A 236 3.78 -2.26 0.96
N ALA A 237 4.52 -2.61 -0.10
CA ALA A 237 3.99 -3.36 -1.23
C ALA A 237 3.30 -4.68 -0.82
N TYR A 238 3.90 -5.45 0.10
CA TYR A 238 3.29 -6.68 0.63
C TYR A 238 2.05 -6.44 1.50
N ILE A 239 2.03 -5.37 2.30
CA ILE A 239 0.86 -5.01 3.11
C ILE A 239 -0.31 -4.69 2.19
N GLU A 240 -0.14 -3.79 1.22
CA GLU A 240 -1.23 -3.40 0.29
C GLU A 240 -1.66 -4.56 -0.61
N ALA A 241 -0.72 -5.37 -1.10
CA ALA A 241 -1.04 -6.55 -1.88
C ALA A 241 -1.89 -7.56 -1.07
N ARG A 242 -1.52 -7.81 0.20
CA ARG A 242 -2.27 -8.70 1.07
C ARG A 242 -3.65 -8.13 1.40
N SER A 243 -3.75 -6.82 1.64
CA SER A 243 -5.04 -6.13 1.84
C SER A 243 -5.95 -6.31 0.64
N CYS A 244 -5.47 -6.01 -0.57
CA CYS A 244 -6.20 -6.21 -1.83
C CYS A 244 -6.72 -7.65 -1.97
N GLU A 245 -5.84 -8.64 -1.72
CA GLU A 245 -6.20 -10.05 -1.84
C GLU A 245 -7.26 -10.47 -0.81
N ARG A 246 -7.14 -10.03 0.45
CA ARG A 246 -8.12 -10.31 1.51
C ARG A 246 -9.46 -9.64 1.25
N PHE A 247 -9.47 -8.38 0.82
CA PHE A 247 -10.71 -7.70 0.43
C PHE A 247 -11.42 -8.46 -0.69
N ALA A 248 -10.70 -8.86 -1.73
CA ALA A 248 -11.30 -9.57 -2.86
C ALA A 248 -11.89 -10.93 -2.46
N GLN A 249 -11.18 -11.70 -1.63
CA GLN A 249 -11.67 -13.00 -1.17
C GLN A 249 -12.85 -12.87 -0.20
N LEU A 250 -12.77 -11.92 0.73
CA LEU A 250 -13.77 -11.75 1.77
C LEU A 250 -15.05 -11.09 1.25
N ALA A 251 -14.95 -10.17 0.29
CA ALA A 251 -16.10 -9.44 -0.27
C ALA A 251 -17.21 -10.37 -0.80
N GLY A 252 -16.85 -11.49 -1.42
CA GLY A 252 -17.81 -12.47 -1.93
C GLY A 252 -18.50 -13.32 -0.85
N LEU A 253 -18.04 -13.25 0.40
CA LEU A 253 -18.55 -14.03 1.53
C LEU A 253 -19.40 -13.19 2.51
N LEU A 254 -19.41 -11.88 2.32
CA LEU A 254 -20.08 -10.90 3.18
C LEU A 254 -21.44 -10.48 2.60
N GLU A 255 -22.23 -9.76 3.39
CA GLU A 255 -23.48 -9.21 2.89
C GLU A 255 -23.25 -8.19 1.75
N PRO A 256 -24.21 -8.03 0.81
CA PRO A 256 -23.96 -7.32 -0.45
C PRO A 256 -23.41 -5.91 -0.33
N ASP A 257 -23.86 -5.12 0.67
CA ASP A 257 -23.39 -3.75 0.86
C ASP A 257 -21.93 -3.69 1.31
N LEU A 258 -21.54 -4.56 2.23
CA LEU A 258 -20.18 -4.63 2.73
C LEU A 258 -19.24 -5.25 1.69
N GLY A 259 -19.69 -6.29 0.97
CA GLY A 259 -18.95 -6.85 -0.15
C GLY A 259 -18.69 -5.81 -1.24
N ARG A 260 -19.70 -5.02 -1.62
CA ARG A 260 -19.52 -3.89 -2.55
C ARG A 260 -18.54 -2.85 -2.03
N PHE A 261 -18.57 -2.54 -0.73
CA PHE A 261 -17.59 -1.62 -0.13
C PHE A 261 -16.16 -2.13 -0.34
N TYR A 262 -15.87 -3.39 0.02
CA TYR A 262 -14.54 -3.98 -0.17
C TYR A 262 -14.11 -4.09 -1.63
N TYR A 263 -15.01 -4.42 -2.55
CA TYR A 263 -14.68 -4.42 -3.98
C TYR A 263 -14.25 -3.03 -4.50
N ARG A 264 -14.80 -1.93 -3.96
CA ARG A 264 -14.42 -0.57 -4.37
C ARG A 264 -12.99 -0.19 -3.95
N LEU A 265 -12.47 -0.80 -2.88
CA LEU A 265 -11.10 -0.54 -2.39
C LEU A 265 -10.03 -1.17 -3.28
N LEU A 266 -10.33 -2.29 -3.95
CA LEU A 266 -9.33 -3.09 -4.69
C LEU A 266 -8.47 -2.28 -5.66
N LYS A 267 -9.06 -1.27 -6.31
CA LYS A 267 -8.34 -0.43 -7.28
C LYS A 267 -7.28 0.47 -6.62
N SER A 268 -7.56 1.04 -5.46
CA SER A 268 -6.57 1.83 -4.71
C SER A 268 -5.48 0.90 -4.20
N GLU A 269 -5.85 -0.19 -3.52
CA GLU A 269 -4.93 -1.16 -2.93
C GLU A 269 -3.94 -1.72 -3.96
N ALA A 270 -4.43 -2.17 -5.12
CA ALA A 270 -3.59 -2.69 -6.19
C ALA A 270 -2.62 -1.62 -6.73
N ARG A 271 -3.04 -0.36 -6.78
CA ARG A 271 -2.19 0.75 -7.21
C ARG A 271 -1.16 1.13 -6.14
N HIS A 272 -1.53 1.15 -4.86
CA HIS A 272 -0.61 1.43 -3.75
C HIS A 272 0.50 0.38 -3.69
N PHE A 273 0.14 -0.90 -3.81
CA PHE A 273 1.09 -2.01 -3.98
C PHE A 273 2.12 -1.71 -5.09
N MET A 274 1.64 -1.37 -6.29
CA MET A 274 2.50 -1.10 -7.45
C MET A 274 3.36 0.15 -7.25
N ASP A 275 2.82 1.19 -6.62
CA ASP A 275 3.52 2.44 -6.33
C ASP A 275 4.66 2.24 -5.33
N TYR A 276 4.42 1.45 -4.27
CA TYR A 276 5.45 1.07 -3.31
C TYR A 276 6.60 0.30 -3.99
N LEU A 277 6.27 -0.70 -4.81
CA LEU A 277 7.27 -1.53 -5.48
C LEU A 277 8.08 -0.74 -6.51
N ALA A 278 7.41 0.13 -7.28
CA ALA A 278 8.07 1.00 -8.24
C ALA A 278 9.02 1.99 -7.56
N LEU A 279 8.62 2.56 -6.42
CA LEU A 279 9.47 3.47 -5.65
C LEU A 279 10.67 2.73 -5.03
N ALA A 280 10.47 1.50 -4.53
CA ALA A 280 11.56 0.65 -4.03
C ALA A 280 12.61 0.39 -5.12
N GLN A 281 12.16 0.01 -6.32
CA GLN A 281 13.02 -0.28 -7.47
C GLN A 281 13.80 0.97 -7.92
N ALA A 282 13.15 2.14 -7.95
CA ALA A 282 13.79 3.39 -8.33
C ALA A 282 14.88 3.81 -7.33
N ILE A 283 14.63 3.66 -6.03
CA ILE A 283 15.57 4.05 -4.97
C ILE A 283 16.74 3.07 -4.86
N ALA A 284 16.51 1.78 -5.10
CA ALA A 284 17.57 0.78 -5.07
C ALA A 284 18.61 1.02 -6.19
N GLY A 285 18.16 1.37 -7.39
CA GLY A 285 19.03 1.51 -8.56
C GLY A 285 19.61 0.19 -9.09
N GLU A 286 19.22 -0.93 -8.50
CA GLU A 286 19.63 -2.30 -8.82
C GLU A 286 18.43 -3.26 -8.76
N ASP A 287 18.58 -4.48 -9.24
CA ASP A 287 17.51 -5.49 -9.16
C ASP A 287 17.19 -5.82 -7.68
N ILE A 288 15.90 -5.74 -7.33
CA ILE A 288 15.40 -6.04 -5.97
C ILE A 288 14.69 -7.38 -5.89
N SER A 289 14.67 -8.19 -6.96
CA SER A 289 13.88 -9.42 -7.05
C SER A 289 14.16 -10.41 -5.92
N ASP A 290 15.43 -10.68 -5.62
CA ASP A 290 15.83 -11.55 -4.50
C ASP A 290 15.34 -11.01 -3.15
N ARG A 291 15.33 -9.68 -2.99
CA ARG A 291 14.90 -9.04 -1.76
C ARG A 291 13.39 -9.09 -1.60
N VAL A 292 12.66 -8.88 -2.69
CA VAL A 292 11.21 -9.05 -2.77
C VAL A 292 10.83 -10.48 -2.43
N GLU A 293 11.53 -11.48 -2.98
CA GLU A 293 11.30 -12.90 -2.69
C GLU A 293 11.51 -13.20 -1.19
N ALA A 294 12.63 -12.78 -0.62
CA ALA A 294 12.95 -13.05 0.79
C ALA A 294 11.90 -12.47 1.76
N ILE A 295 11.45 -11.22 1.52
CA ILE A 295 10.40 -10.60 2.33
C ILE A 295 9.05 -11.31 2.11
N GLY A 296 8.77 -11.77 0.88
CA GLY A 296 7.55 -12.50 0.56
C GLY A 296 7.43 -13.85 1.25
N LEU A 297 8.55 -14.55 1.43
CA LEU A 297 8.58 -15.80 2.20
C LEU A 297 8.28 -15.54 3.68
N ALA A 298 8.85 -14.48 4.27
CA ALA A 298 8.54 -14.09 5.64
C ALA A 298 7.07 -13.63 5.81
N GLU A 299 6.52 -12.93 4.82
CA GLU A 299 5.10 -12.56 4.77
C GLU A 299 4.21 -13.80 4.75
N ALA A 300 4.50 -14.76 3.87
CA ALA A 300 3.71 -15.98 3.77
C ALA A 300 3.76 -16.82 5.04
N GLU A 301 4.91 -16.87 5.72
CA GLU A 301 5.01 -17.53 7.02
C GLU A 301 4.06 -16.89 8.04
N LEU A 302 4.00 -15.55 8.12
CA LEU A 302 3.11 -14.83 9.03
C LEU A 302 1.63 -15.09 8.72
N ILE A 303 1.27 -15.20 7.44
CA ILE A 303 -0.10 -15.42 6.98
C ILE A 303 -0.57 -16.87 7.22
N GLN A 304 0.33 -17.85 7.04
CA GLN A 304 -0.03 -19.27 7.16
C GLN A 304 0.08 -19.83 8.57
N SER A 305 0.95 -19.25 9.41
CA SER A 305 1.14 -19.77 10.76
C SER A 305 -0.04 -19.44 11.68
N PRO A 306 -0.31 -20.28 12.70
CA PRO A 306 -1.33 -20.00 13.70
C PRO A 306 -1.13 -18.64 14.37
N ASP A 307 -2.24 -17.98 14.68
CA ASP A 307 -2.30 -16.72 15.38
C ASP A 307 -3.25 -16.82 16.58
N THR A 308 -3.08 -15.96 17.56
CA THR A 308 -3.90 -15.97 18.78
C THR A 308 -5.17 -15.15 18.64
N GLU A 309 -5.23 -14.27 17.64
CA GLU A 309 -6.33 -13.35 17.44
C GLU A 309 -6.65 -13.15 15.96
N LEU A 310 -7.94 -12.94 15.66
CA LEU A 310 -8.37 -12.51 14.34
C LEU A 310 -8.14 -11.01 14.18
N ARG A 311 -7.35 -10.66 13.16
CA ARG A 311 -7.13 -9.29 12.67
C ARG A 311 -7.12 -9.30 11.15
N PHE A 312 -7.25 -8.13 10.56
CA PHE A 312 -7.29 -7.97 9.12
C PHE A 312 -6.04 -8.55 8.44
N HIS A 313 -4.87 -8.48 9.09
CA HIS A 313 -3.62 -9.13 8.63
C HIS A 313 -3.12 -10.27 9.55
N SER A 314 -3.95 -10.84 10.45
CA SER A 314 -3.49 -11.97 11.29
C SER A 314 -3.13 -13.21 10.46
N GLY A 315 -2.35 -14.12 11.06
CA GLY A 315 -2.24 -15.50 10.59
C GLY A 315 -3.54 -16.29 10.78
N VAL A 316 -3.47 -17.61 10.87
CA VAL A 316 -4.65 -18.47 11.05
C VAL A 316 -5.19 -18.35 12.48
N PRO A 317 -6.37 -17.72 12.70
CA PRO A 317 -6.92 -17.54 14.04
C PRO A 317 -7.41 -18.86 14.64
N PRO A 318 -7.61 -18.94 15.96
CA PRO A 318 -8.28 -20.10 16.56
C PRO A 318 -9.73 -20.19 16.06
N PRO A 319 -10.29 -21.39 15.92
CA PRO A 319 -11.71 -21.55 15.58
C PRO A 319 -12.59 -20.95 16.69
N SER A 320 -13.58 -20.13 16.32
CA SER A 320 -14.54 -19.65 17.31
C SER A 320 -15.54 -20.75 17.66
N HIS A 321 -15.68 -21.00 18.96
CA HIS A 321 -16.64 -21.92 19.56
C HIS A 321 -18.08 -21.39 19.54
#